data_AF-A0A015JSN2-F1
#
_entry.id   AF-A0A015JSN2-F1
#
_cell.length_a   1.000
_cell.length_b   1.000
_cell.length_c   1.000
_cell.angle_alpha   90.00
_cell.angle_beta   90.00
_cell.angle_gamma   90.00
#
_symmetry.space_group_name_H-M   'P 1'
#
loop_
_entity.id
_entity.type
_entity.pdbx_description
1 polymer ?
#
loop_
_entity_poly.entity_id
_entity_poly.type
_entity_poly.pdbx_seq_one_letter_code
_entity_poly.pdbx_strand_id
1 'polypeptide(L)'
;MAQNLASEIKDVLQKIGPDKFAAIVTDNAANCALAQSIISEKYPFIVNIHCIAHCVNLITKDVFEHNFPKKVLKSCNKIVKFFNKSHQEKALLVKYTKNFNIESGGLKIWVEM
;
A
#
# COMPACT_ATOMS: atom_id res chain seq x y z
N MET A 1 -6.06 -12.38 -15.99
CA MET A 1 -5.24 -11.37 -15.29
C MET A 1 -3.96 -11.98 -14.71
N ALA A 2 -4.06 -12.97 -13.82
CA ALA A 2 -2.88 -13.69 -13.29
C ALA A 2 -1.99 -14.31 -14.39
N GLN A 3 -2.58 -14.92 -15.41
CA GLN A 3 -1.83 -15.47 -16.56
C GLN A 3 -1.05 -14.38 -17.33
N ASN A 4 -1.65 -13.20 -17.53
CA ASN A 4 -0.97 -12.09 -18.17
C ASN A 4 0.23 -11.64 -17.34
N LEU A 5 0.04 -11.48 -16.01
CA LEU A 5 1.12 -11.13 -15.10
C LEU A 5 2.25 -12.18 -15.11
N ALA A 6 1.91 -13.46 -15.07
CA ALA A 6 2.89 -14.54 -15.17
C ALA A 6 3.63 -14.52 -16.53
N SER A 7 2.95 -14.17 -17.62
CA SER A 7 3.59 -14.02 -18.93
C SER A 7 4.63 -12.91 -18.91
N GLU A 8 4.27 -11.72 -18.42
CA GLU A 8 5.19 -10.58 -18.34
C GLU A 8 6.41 -10.90 -17.45
N ILE A 9 6.19 -11.54 -16.30
CA ILE A 9 7.28 -11.97 -15.41
C ILE A 9 8.19 -12.95 -16.14
N LYS A 10 7.61 -13.93 -16.84
CA LYS A 10 8.36 -14.94 -17.60
C LYS A 10 9.18 -14.29 -18.72
N ASP A 11 8.64 -13.30 -19.42
CA ASP A 11 9.34 -12.62 -20.51
C ASP A 11 10.57 -11.87 -19.98
N VAL A 12 10.45 -11.23 -18.81
CA VAL A 12 11.59 -10.60 -18.12
C VAL A 12 12.62 -11.64 -17.67
N LEU A 13 12.17 -12.75 -17.05
CA LEU A 13 13.05 -13.84 -16.63
C LEU A 13 13.82 -14.44 -17.81
N GLN A 14 13.16 -14.67 -18.94
CA GLN A 14 13.79 -15.22 -20.15
C GLN A 14 14.76 -14.24 -20.80
N LYS A 15 14.42 -12.95 -20.80
CA LYS A 15 15.28 -11.90 -21.36
C LYS A 15 16.61 -11.75 -20.61
N ILE A 16 16.60 -11.90 -19.28
CA ILE A 16 17.78 -11.70 -18.44
C ILE A 16 18.50 -13.03 -18.14
N GLY A 17 17.76 -14.14 -18.11
CA GLY A 17 18.23 -15.45 -17.65
C GLY A 17 17.65 -15.76 -16.27
N PRO A 18 16.82 -16.81 -16.12
CA PRO A 18 16.11 -17.07 -14.87
C PRO A 18 17.06 -17.40 -13.71
N ASP A 19 18.23 -17.97 -14.00
CA ASP A 19 19.31 -18.27 -13.05
C ASP A 19 19.92 -17.02 -12.38
N LYS A 20 19.63 -15.82 -12.90
CA LYS A 20 20.06 -14.55 -12.30
C LYS A 20 19.11 -14.03 -11.22
N PHE A 21 17.98 -14.69 -11.00
CA PHE A 21 16.97 -14.26 -10.05
C PHE A 21 16.94 -15.19 -8.84
N ALA A 22 17.05 -14.61 -7.66
CA ALA A 22 16.88 -15.33 -6.40
C ALA A 22 15.42 -15.32 -5.92
N ALA A 23 14.68 -14.24 -6.19
CA ALA A 23 13.32 -14.09 -5.68
C ALA A 23 12.46 -13.14 -6.52
N ILE A 24 11.13 -13.27 -6.36
CA ILE A 24 10.12 -12.36 -6.88
C ILE A 24 9.29 -11.82 -5.71
N VAL A 25 9.16 -10.50 -5.62
CA VAL A 25 8.35 -9.83 -4.60
C VAL A 25 7.13 -9.19 -5.28
N THR A 26 5.93 -9.63 -4.93
CA THR A 26 4.68 -8.99 -5.41
C THR A 26 3.69 -8.75 -4.28
N ASP A 27 2.64 -7.96 -4.54
CA ASP A 27 1.56 -7.78 -3.57
C ASP A 27 0.83 -9.09 -3.26
N ASN A 28 0.03 -9.09 -2.18
CA ASN A 28 -0.71 -10.28 -1.75
C ASN A 28 -2.10 -10.40 -2.42
N ALA A 29 -2.34 -9.75 -3.56
CA ALA A 29 -3.59 -9.92 -4.27
C ALA A 29 -3.71 -11.33 -4.86
N ALA A 30 -4.93 -11.85 -4.98
CA ALA A 30 -5.18 -13.21 -5.47
C ALA A 30 -4.54 -13.48 -6.86
N ASN A 31 -4.55 -12.47 -7.75
CA ASN A 31 -3.92 -12.58 -9.07
C ASN A 31 -2.39 -12.65 -9.00
N CYS A 32 -1.78 -11.95 -8.06
CA CYS A 32 -0.34 -11.92 -7.83
C CYS A 32 0.12 -13.24 -7.22
N ALA A 33 -0.59 -13.75 -6.21
CA ALA A 33 -0.36 -15.08 -5.65
C ALA A 33 -0.45 -16.19 -6.72
N LEU A 34 -1.47 -16.14 -7.58
CA LEU A 34 -1.61 -17.13 -8.66
C LEU A 34 -0.51 -17.01 -9.72
N ALA A 35 -0.13 -15.79 -10.10
CA ALA A 35 0.97 -15.57 -11.04
C ALA A 35 2.31 -16.08 -10.47
N GLN A 36 2.57 -15.81 -9.19
CA GLN A 36 3.75 -16.32 -8.50
C GLN A 36 3.76 -17.86 -8.47
N SER A 37 2.62 -18.50 -8.19
CA SER A 37 2.51 -19.97 -8.21
C SER A 37 2.89 -20.56 -9.57
N ILE A 38 2.42 -19.96 -10.66
CA ILE A 38 2.76 -20.39 -12.03
C ILE A 38 4.27 -20.27 -12.29
N ILE A 39 4.89 -19.20 -11.80
CA ILE A 39 6.33 -18.97 -11.96
C ILE A 39 7.15 -19.93 -11.10
N SER A 40 6.77 -20.14 -9.83
CA SER A 40 7.46 -21.05 -8.92
C SER A 40 7.36 -22.51 -9.36
N GLU A 41 6.25 -22.91 -9.98
CA GLU A 41 6.13 -24.25 -10.59
C GLU A 41 7.14 -24.45 -11.73
N LYS A 42 7.37 -23.41 -12.52
CA LYS A 42 8.31 -23.47 -13.65
C LYS A 42 9.78 -23.26 -13.24
N TYR A 43 10.03 -22.44 -12.23
CA TYR A 43 11.35 -22.04 -11.76
C TYR A 43 11.43 -22.24 -10.24
N PRO A 44 11.54 -23.49 -9.76
CA PRO A 44 11.42 -23.81 -8.32
C PRO A 44 12.55 -23.23 -7.45
N PHE A 45 13.65 -22.80 -8.07
CA PHE A 45 14.76 -22.14 -7.39
C PHE A 45 14.55 -20.63 -7.14
N ILE A 46 13.51 -20.03 -7.76
CA ILE A 46 13.16 -18.63 -7.53
C ILE A 46 12.19 -18.55 -6.35
N VAL A 47 12.62 -17.90 -5.27
CA VAL A 47 11.83 -17.77 -4.06
C VAL A 47 10.66 -16.80 -4.29
N ASN A 48 9.47 -17.23 -3.90
CA ASN A 48 8.32 -16.35 -3.89
C ASN A 48 8.22 -15.60 -2.55
N ILE A 49 8.16 -14.26 -2.59
CA ILE A 49 8.09 -13.40 -1.41
C ILE A 49 6.88 -12.45 -1.54
N HIS A 50 6.13 -12.30 -0.45
CA HIS A 50 5.09 -11.28 -0.36
C HIS A 50 5.69 -9.91 -0.06
N CYS A 51 5.09 -8.85 -0.61
CA CYS A 51 5.51 -7.49 -0.33
C CYS A 51 5.34 -7.12 1.16
N ILE A 52 6.45 -6.94 1.87
CA ILE A 52 6.46 -6.57 3.30
C ILE A 52 5.68 -5.27 3.53
N ALA A 53 5.81 -4.28 2.64
CA ALA A 53 5.06 -3.03 2.76
C ALA A 53 3.54 -3.27 2.73
N HIS A 54 3.10 -4.20 1.88
CA HIS A 54 1.70 -4.60 1.84
C HIS A 54 1.28 -5.35 3.12
N CYS A 55 2.13 -6.27 3.62
CA CYS A 55 1.87 -6.96 4.89
C CYS A 55 1.72 -5.98 6.06
N VAL A 56 2.61 -4.99 6.18
CA VAL A 56 2.52 -3.93 7.21
C VAL A 56 1.22 -3.15 7.08
N ASN A 57 0.79 -2.83 5.85
CA ASN A 57 -0.48 -2.15 5.62
C ASN A 57 -1.68 -2.98 6.07
N LEU A 58 -1.69 -4.30 5.82
CA LEU A 58 -2.75 -5.21 6.28
C LEU A 58 -2.80 -5.30 7.81
N ILE A 59 -1.66 -5.53 8.46
CA ILE A 59 -1.57 -5.58 9.93
C ILE A 59 -2.10 -4.26 10.52
N THR A 60 -1.70 -3.14 9.94
CA THR A 60 -2.16 -1.82 10.37
C THR A 60 -3.67 -1.69 10.20
N LYS A 61 -4.24 -2.12 9.07
CA LYS A 61 -5.69 -2.11 8.83
C LYS A 61 -6.43 -2.93 9.88
N ASP A 62 -5.98 -4.16 10.16
CA ASP A 62 -6.59 -5.04 11.16
C ASP A 62 -6.60 -4.41 12.56
N VAL A 63 -5.49 -3.77 12.96
CA VAL A 63 -5.41 -3.03 14.23
C VAL A 63 -6.42 -1.87 14.25
N PHE A 64 -6.55 -1.12 13.16
CA PHE A 64 -7.46 0.01 13.05
C PHE A 64 -8.94 -0.38 12.92
N GLU A 65 -9.25 -1.63 12.59
CA GLU A 65 -10.63 -2.15 12.57
C GLU A 65 -11.18 -2.43 13.98
N HIS A 66 -10.32 -2.52 15.00
CA HIS A 66 -10.75 -2.72 16.37
C HIS A 66 -11.57 -1.53 16.91
N ASN A 67 -12.50 -1.81 17.83
CA ASN A 67 -13.51 -0.84 18.28
C ASN A 67 -12.94 0.51 18.76
N PHE A 68 -11.85 0.48 19.52
CA PHE A 68 -11.23 1.71 20.03
C PHE A 68 -10.49 2.49 18.93
N PRO A 69 -9.50 1.91 18.21
CA PRO A 69 -8.83 2.60 17.11
C PRO A 69 -9.79 3.11 16.03
N LYS A 70 -10.79 2.32 15.65
CA LYS A 70 -11.80 2.71 14.65
C LYS A 70 -12.59 3.95 15.06
N LYS A 71 -12.96 4.06 16.35
CA LYS A 71 -13.65 5.25 16.89
C LYS A 71 -12.76 6.48 16.85
N VAL A 72 -11.50 6.36 17.26
CA VAL A 72 -10.51 7.45 17.22
C VAL A 72 -10.34 7.93 15.78
N LEU A 73 -10.12 7.01 14.85
CA LEU A 73 -9.91 7.30 13.44
C LEU A 73 -11.12 8.00 12.80
N LYS A 74 -12.34 7.55 13.14
CA LYS A 74 -13.59 8.19 12.70
C LYS A 74 -13.69 9.65 13.19
N SER A 75 -13.27 9.93 14.42
CA SER A 75 -13.23 11.30 14.96
C SER A 75 -12.18 12.17 14.28
N CYS A 76 -10.96 11.66 14.08
CA CYS A 76 -9.92 12.35 13.31
C CYS A 76 -10.38 12.66 11.88
N ASN A 77 -11.00 11.70 11.20
CA ASN A 77 -11.54 11.88 9.86
C ASN A 77 -12.63 12.95 9.78
N LYS A 78 -13.43 13.17 10.84
CA LYS A 78 -14.39 14.28 10.89
C LYS A 78 -13.69 15.63 10.93
N ILE A 79 -12.65 15.77 11.76
CA ILE A 79 -11.86 17.01 11.87
C ILE A 79 -11.18 17.31 10.53
N VAL A 80 -10.54 16.31 9.92
CA VAL A 80 -9.91 16.48 8.60
C VAL A 80 -10.94 16.90 7.55
N LYS A 81 -12.13 16.28 7.54
CA LYS A 81 -13.21 16.65 6.60
C LYS A 81 -13.72 18.08 6.83
N PHE A 82 -13.78 18.56 8.06
CA PHE A 82 -14.15 19.93 8.37
C PHE A 82 -13.18 20.92 7.70
N PHE A 83 -11.87 20.78 7.96
CA PHE A 83 -10.86 21.64 7.36
C PHE A 83 -10.78 21.50 5.85
N ASN A 84 -10.97 20.31 5.28
CA ASN A 84 -10.91 20.13 3.83
C ASN A 84 -12.11 20.73 3.09
N LYS A 85 -13.28 20.86 3.73
CA LYS A 85 -14.46 21.49 3.14
C LYS A 85 -14.44 23.02 3.29
N SER A 86 -13.90 23.51 4.41
CA SER A 86 -13.62 24.91 4.70
C SER A 86 -12.50 25.55 3.87
N HIS A 87 -12.75 26.31 2.81
CA HIS A 87 -11.66 27.08 2.15
C HIS A 87 -10.96 28.05 3.13
N GLN A 88 -11.73 28.74 3.97
CA GLN A 88 -11.20 29.70 4.94
C GLN A 88 -10.42 29.01 6.06
N GLU A 89 -10.99 27.96 6.67
CA GLU A 89 -10.37 27.22 7.75
C GLU A 89 -9.12 26.47 7.27
N LYS A 90 -9.14 25.94 6.03
CA LYS A 90 -7.95 25.34 5.40
C LYS A 90 -6.84 26.36 5.23
N ALA A 91 -7.16 27.57 4.76
CA ALA A 91 -6.18 28.64 4.58
C ALA A 91 -5.59 29.08 5.93
N LEU A 92 -6.42 29.21 6.96
CA LEU A 92 -5.97 29.50 8.32
C LEU A 92 -5.08 28.38 8.86
N LEU A 93 -5.46 27.12 8.70
CA LEU A 93 -4.66 25.99 9.13
C LEU A 93 -3.27 26.02 8.48
N VAL A 94 -3.19 26.18 7.16
CA VAL A 94 -1.91 26.28 6.43
C VAL A 94 -1.07 27.46 6.94
N LYS A 95 -1.70 28.61 7.18
CA LYS A 95 -1.01 29.78 7.74
C LYS A 95 -0.41 29.47 9.12
N TYR A 96 -1.19 28.89 10.03
CA TYR A 96 -0.71 28.55 11.38
C TYR A 96 0.34 27.45 11.35
N THR A 97 0.19 26.40 10.54
CA THR A 97 1.19 25.35 10.34
C THR A 97 2.55 25.95 9.95
N LYS A 98 2.58 26.93 9.04
CA LYS A 98 3.81 27.65 8.67
C LYS A 98 4.35 28.49 9.82
N ASN A 99 3.48 29.24 10.51
CA ASN A 99 3.89 30.09 11.63
C ASN A 99 4.52 29.30 12.79
N PHE A 100 4.04 28.08 13.03
CA PHE A 100 4.58 27.18 14.06
C PHE A 100 5.72 26.29 13.55
N ASN A 101 6.20 26.52 12.32
CA ASN A 101 7.27 25.75 11.68
C ASN A 101 7.01 24.22 11.68
N ILE A 102 5.74 23.84 11.48
CA ILE A 102 5.32 22.44 11.41
C ILE A 102 5.48 21.97 9.96
N GLU A 103 6.43 21.07 9.73
CA GLU A 103 6.58 20.39 8.44
C GLU A 103 5.49 19.32 8.30
N SER A 104 4.42 19.63 7.56
CA SER A 104 3.35 18.66 7.29
C SER A 104 3.06 18.53 5.79
N GLY A 105 2.83 17.30 5.34
CA GLY A 105 2.41 16.98 3.97
C GLY A 105 0.93 17.26 3.66
N GLY A 106 0.29 18.13 4.45
CA GLY A 106 -1.15 18.42 4.39
C GLY A 106 -2.02 17.40 5.11
N LEU A 107 -3.30 17.74 5.29
CA LEU A 107 -4.27 16.86 5.93
C LEU A 107 -4.74 15.74 4.97
N LYS A 108 -4.59 14.50 5.39
CA LYS A 108 -5.07 13.32 4.67
C LYS A 108 -6.19 12.64 5.45
N ILE A 109 -7.24 12.24 4.74
CA ILE A 109 -8.29 11.38 5.30
C ILE A 109 -7.77 9.95 5.23
N TRP A 110 -7.96 9.19 6.30
CA TRP A 110 -7.77 7.75 6.22
C TRP A 110 -8.98 7.14 5.50
N VAL A 111 -8.74 6.54 4.33
CA VAL A 111 -9.76 5.88 3.51
C VAL A 111 -9.54 4.38 3.67
N GLU A 112 -10.60 3.63 4.02
CA GLU A 112 -10.59 2.17 3.91
C GLU A 112 -10.36 1.85 2.42
N MET A 113 -9.18 1.33 2.06
CA MET A 113 -8.90 0.77 0.74
C MET A 113 -9.62 -0.57 0.59
#